data_AF-A0A960BXJ9-F1
#
_entry.id   AF-A0A960BXJ9-F1
#
_cell.length_a   1.000
_cell.length_b   1.000
_cell.length_c   1.000
_cell.angle_alpha   90.00
_cell.angle_beta   90.00
_cell.angle_gamma   90.00
#
_symmetry.space_group_name_H-M   'P 1'
#
loop_
_entity.id
_entity.type
_entity.pdbx_description
1 polymer ?
#
loop_
_entity_poly.entity_id
_entity_poly.type
_entity_poly.pdbx_seq_one_letter_code
_entity_poly.pdbx_strand_id
1 'polypeptide(L)'
;YAEQVRAGRQLSDLPDEIRAGKAQMLDLVKSGDIAAAYAYVESLPADVRFAVKPFFTHFTAGRTTEAATANAAAWLVSMLINGFPLMVSAQVRLEGDFHELHGVTAVPLILSPTGWSRTVAMDLAEDELDLLSASVLPTD
;
A
#
# COMPACT_ATOMS: atom_id res chain seq x y z
N TYR A 1 -15.74 10.33 -7.19
CA TYR A 1 -14.28 10.63 -7.08
C TYR A 1 -13.46 9.43 -7.51
N ALA A 2 -13.64 8.25 -6.92
CA ALA A 2 -12.93 7.02 -7.31
C ALA A 2 -13.02 6.69 -8.82
N GLU A 3 -14.22 6.75 -9.43
CA GLU A 3 -14.40 6.51 -10.87
C GLU A 3 -13.61 7.47 -11.77
N GLN A 4 -13.50 8.75 -11.37
CA GLN A 4 -12.76 9.75 -12.13
C GLN A 4 -11.25 9.49 -12.08
N VAL A 5 -10.73 8.95 -10.96
CA VAL A 5 -9.33 8.54 -10.82
C VAL A 5 -9.03 7.28 -11.65
N ARG A 6 -9.99 6.36 -11.74
CA ARG A 6 -9.85 5.12 -12.52
C ARG A 6 -9.84 5.38 -14.03
N ALA A 7 -10.42 6.49 -14.48
CA ALA A 7 -10.42 6.92 -15.89
C ALA A 7 -10.91 5.83 -16.87
N GLY A 8 -11.95 5.08 -16.46
CA GLY A 8 -12.53 3.98 -17.24
C GLY A 8 -11.79 2.65 -17.15
N ARG A 9 -10.69 2.55 -16.39
CA ARG A 9 -10.02 1.27 -16.09
C ARG A 9 -10.82 0.48 -15.06
N GLN A 10 -10.79 -0.83 -15.19
CA GLN A 10 -11.36 -1.74 -14.21
C GLN A 10 -10.37 -1.93 -13.07
N LEU A 11 -10.88 -1.92 -11.84
CA LEU A 11 -10.02 -2.09 -10.67
C LEU A 11 -9.39 -3.49 -10.64
N SER A 12 -10.08 -4.49 -11.20
CA SER A 12 -9.60 -5.88 -11.32
C SER A 12 -8.26 -6.01 -12.03
N ASP A 13 -7.94 -5.07 -12.92
CA ASP A 13 -6.72 -5.10 -13.73
C ASP A 13 -5.51 -4.50 -12.96
N LEU A 14 -5.77 -3.77 -11.87
CA LEU A 14 -4.76 -3.03 -11.12
C LEU A 14 -3.58 -3.90 -10.62
N PRO A 15 -3.77 -5.12 -10.07
CA PRO A 15 -2.64 -5.95 -9.64
C PRO A 15 -1.69 -6.30 -10.80
N ASP A 16 -2.24 -6.55 -11.98
CA ASP A 16 -1.46 -6.88 -13.18
C ASP A 16 -0.76 -5.64 -13.75
N GLU A 17 -1.44 -4.49 -13.77
CA GLU A 17 -0.85 -3.20 -14.13
C GLU A 17 0.33 -2.85 -13.21
N ILE A 18 0.20 -3.06 -11.90
CA ILE A 18 1.29 -2.85 -10.94
C ILE A 18 2.45 -3.81 -11.20
N ARG A 19 2.18 -5.08 -11.49
CA ARG A 19 3.23 -6.08 -11.75
C ARG A 19 3.99 -5.76 -13.03
N ALA A 20 3.29 -5.45 -14.11
CA ALA A 20 3.88 -5.03 -15.39
C ALA A 20 4.66 -3.71 -15.23
N GLY A 21 4.07 -2.74 -14.51
CA GLY A 21 4.70 -1.49 -14.10
C GLY A 21 6.05 -1.70 -13.43
N LYS A 22 6.10 -2.54 -12.40
CA LYS A 22 7.34 -2.86 -11.67
C LYS A 22 8.36 -3.56 -12.57
N ALA A 23 7.95 -4.55 -13.35
CA ALA A 23 8.86 -5.31 -14.21
C ALA A 23 9.57 -4.41 -15.23
N GLN A 24 8.79 -3.62 -15.99
CA GLN A 24 9.33 -2.71 -17.00
C GLN A 24 10.25 -1.64 -16.38
N MET A 25 9.86 -1.07 -15.25
CA MET A 25 10.70 -0.11 -14.53
C MET A 25 12.03 -0.73 -14.10
N LEU A 26 12.00 -1.95 -13.55
CA LEU A 26 13.20 -2.66 -13.13
C LEU A 26 14.12 -3.01 -14.30
N ASP A 27 13.57 -3.36 -15.45
CA ASP A 27 14.36 -3.68 -16.64
C ASP A 27 15.12 -2.45 -17.15
N LEU A 28 14.48 -1.28 -17.17
CA LEU A 28 15.14 0.01 -17.51
C LEU A 28 16.22 0.39 -16.50
N VAL A 29 15.97 0.17 -15.20
CA VAL A 29 16.98 0.40 -14.15
C VAL A 29 18.18 -0.54 -14.32
N LYS A 30 17.93 -1.82 -14.58
CA LYS A 30 18.98 -2.84 -14.77
C LYS A 30 19.82 -2.59 -16.04
N SER A 31 19.23 -2.02 -17.09
CA SER A 31 19.96 -1.62 -18.29
C SER A 31 20.77 -0.33 -18.10
N GLY A 32 20.69 0.32 -16.94
CA GLY A 32 21.38 1.57 -16.62
C GLY A 32 20.70 2.83 -17.18
N ASP A 33 19.53 2.71 -17.79
CA ASP A 33 18.81 3.84 -18.37
C ASP A 33 17.86 4.47 -17.35
N ILE A 34 18.46 5.15 -16.36
CA ILE A 34 17.74 5.75 -15.24
C ILE A 34 16.79 6.86 -15.69
N ALA A 35 17.14 7.60 -16.75
CA ALA A 35 16.30 8.66 -17.30
C ALA A 35 15.04 8.09 -17.94
N ALA A 36 15.17 7.02 -18.73
CA ALA A 36 14.01 6.32 -19.30
C ALA A 36 13.14 5.68 -18.21
N ALA A 37 13.77 5.07 -17.18
CA ALA A 37 13.04 4.51 -16.04
C ALA A 37 12.22 5.58 -15.30
N TYR A 38 12.79 6.77 -15.06
CA TYR A 38 12.09 7.89 -14.44
C TYR A 38 10.90 8.36 -15.29
N ALA A 39 11.14 8.58 -16.59
CA ALA A 39 10.10 9.03 -17.52
C ALA A 39 8.94 8.03 -17.61
N TYR A 40 9.26 6.74 -17.59
CA TYR A 40 8.27 5.67 -17.54
C TYR A 40 7.45 5.69 -16.24
N VAL A 41 8.10 5.79 -15.07
CA VAL A 41 7.37 5.86 -13.80
C VAL A 41 6.45 7.07 -13.74
N GLU A 42 6.87 8.22 -14.25
CA GLU A 42 6.03 9.43 -14.25
C GLU A 42 4.85 9.36 -15.23
N SER A 43 4.95 8.56 -16.30
CA SER A 43 3.85 8.36 -17.25
C SER A 43 2.79 7.36 -16.79
N LEU A 44 3.07 6.57 -15.74
CA LEU A 44 2.11 5.63 -15.17
C LEU A 44 0.88 6.36 -14.59
N PRO A 45 -0.32 5.76 -14.68
CA PRO A 45 -1.50 6.25 -13.97
C PRO A 45 -1.26 6.41 -12.47
N ALA A 46 -1.97 7.33 -11.82
CA ALA A 46 -1.64 7.77 -10.46
C ALA A 46 -1.62 6.63 -9.42
N ASP A 47 -2.57 5.70 -9.50
CA ASP A 47 -2.69 4.50 -8.65
C ASP A 47 -1.57 3.49 -8.90
N VAL A 48 -1.26 3.19 -10.16
CA VAL A 48 -0.15 2.30 -10.54
C VAL A 48 1.19 2.93 -10.14
N ARG A 49 1.37 4.22 -10.43
CA ARG A 49 2.56 5.01 -10.07
C ARG A 49 2.78 5.02 -8.58
N PHE A 50 1.72 5.16 -7.77
CA PHE A 50 1.82 5.12 -6.31
C PHE A 50 2.44 3.80 -5.81
N ALA A 51 2.06 2.67 -6.41
CA ALA A 51 2.59 1.36 -6.05
C ALA A 51 3.99 1.05 -6.64
N VAL A 52 4.33 1.64 -7.79
CA VAL A 52 5.60 1.38 -8.50
C VAL A 52 6.72 2.31 -8.05
N LYS A 53 6.44 3.60 -7.85
CA LYS A 53 7.45 4.64 -7.56
C LYS A 53 8.33 4.35 -6.34
N PRO A 54 7.83 3.79 -5.21
CA PRO A 54 8.69 3.44 -4.08
C PRO A 54 9.82 2.47 -4.44
N PHE A 55 9.57 1.53 -5.37
CA PHE A 55 10.59 0.59 -5.83
C PHE A 55 11.64 1.31 -6.69
N PHE A 56 11.21 2.16 -7.61
CA PHE A 56 12.13 3.00 -8.38
C PHE A 56 13.01 3.85 -7.45
N THR A 57 12.41 4.52 -6.46
CA THR A 57 13.11 5.32 -5.46
C THR A 57 14.11 4.48 -4.67
N HIS A 58 13.76 3.25 -4.27
CA HIS A 58 14.68 2.35 -3.58
C HIS A 58 15.94 2.03 -4.38
N PHE A 59 15.82 1.83 -5.70
CA PHE A 59 16.97 1.48 -6.55
C PHE A 59 17.76 2.71 -7.05
N THR A 60 17.15 3.90 -7.06
CA THR A 60 17.74 5.08 -7.73
C THR A 60 18.02 6.25 -6.79
N ALA A 61 17.27 6.39 -5.70
CA ALA A 61 17.28 7.56 -4.83
C ALA A 61 17.82 7.21 -3.43
N GLY A 62 19.13 6.92 -3.37
CA GLY A 62 19.89 6.79 -2.12
C GLY A 62 19.16 5.98 -1.04
N ARG A 63 19.24 6.44 0.22
CA ARG A 63 18.63 5.78 1.39
C ARG A 63 17.23 6.31 1.75
N THR A 64 16.54 6.96 0.81
CA THR A 64 15.31 7.71 1.12
C THR A 64 14.15 6.80 1.49
N THR A 65 14.04 5.63 0.85
CA THR A 65 13.00 4.64 1.15
C THR A 65 13.26 3.98 2.50
N GLU A 66 14.51 3.64 2.80
CA GLU A 66 14.92 3.07 4.09
C GLU A 66 14.71 4.08 5.22
N ALA A 67 15.07 5.34 5.01
CA ALA A 67 14.87 6.40 6.00
C ALA A 67 13.39 6.65 6.28
N ALA A 68 12.55 6.72 5.24
CA ALA A 68 11.10 6.88 5.40
C ALA A 68 10.48 5.70 6.16
N THR A 69 10.89 4.47 5.83
CA THR A 69 10.42 3.25 6.49
C THR A 69 10.86 3.21 7.95
N ALA A 70 12.13 3.50 8.25
CA ALA A 70 12.64 3.56 9.60
C ALA A 70 11.93 4.64 10.45
N ASN A 71 11.64 5.79 9.84
CA ASN A 71 10.91 6.87 10.50
C ASN A 71 9.47 6.46 10.82
N ALA A 72 8.77 5.77 9.90
CA ALA A 72 7.43 5.24 10.16
C ALA A 72 7.42 4.24 11.32
N ALA A 73 8.40 3.33 11.37
CA ALA A 73 8.54 2.38 12.48
C ALA A 73 8.84 3.07 13.82
N ALA A 74 9.79 4.01 13.83
CA ALA A 74 10.12 4.79 15.03
C ALA A 74 8.93 5.64 15.51
N TRP A 75 8.14 6.18 14.58
CA TRP A 75 6.93 6.92 14.87
C TRP A 75 5.86 6.05 15.53
N LEU A 76 5.64 4.82 15.04
CA LEU A 76 4.72 3.86 15.69
C LEU A 76 5.17 3.54 17.12
N VAL A 77 6.47 3.30 17.35
CA VAL A 77 7.00 3.06 18.70
C VAL A 77 6.82 4.27 19.61
N SER A 78 7.15 5.47 19.12
CA SER A 78 6.97 6.73 19.86
C SER A 78 5.51 6.94 20.24
N MET A 79 4.60 6.64 19.33
CA MET A 79 3.16 6.75 19.54
C MET A 79 2.65 5.81 20.63
N LEU A 80 3.13 4.55 20.65
CA LEU A 80 2.80 3.60 21.71
C LEU A 80 3.27 4.09 23.09
N ILE A 81 4.43 4.75 23.15
CA ILE A 81 4.99 5.30 24.39
C ILE A 81 4.23 6.54 24.87
N ASN A 82 3.85 7.44 23.95
CA ASN A 82 3.29 8.76 24.29
C ASN A 82 1.80 8.76 24.60
N GLY A 83 1.10 7.64 24.44
CA GLY A 83 -0.16 7.44 25.16
C GLY A 83 -1.46 7.80 24.43
N PHE A 84 -1.42 8.37 23.23
CA PHE A 84 -2.64 8.85 22.56
C PHE A 84 -3.13 7.90 21.46
N PRO A 85 -4.42 7.54 21.44
CA PRO A 85 -4.99 6.77 20.35
C PRO A 85 -4.97 7.54 19.02
N LEU A 86 -4.77 6.84 17.90
CA LEU A 86 -4.89 7.40 16.56
C LEU A 86 -5.33 6.36 15.53
N MET A 87 -5.84 6.86 14.41
CA MET A 87 -6.14 6.04 13.25
C MET A 87 -4.89 5.85 12.39
N VAL A 88 -4.55 4.60 12.10
CA VAL A 88 -3.48 4.23 11.15
C VAL A 88 -4.00 3.17 10.19
N SER A 89 -3.35 3.05 9.02
CA SER A 89 -3.50 1.89 8.15
C SER A 89 -2.36 0.93 8.44
N ALA A 90 -2.69 -0.26 8.94
CA ALA A 90 -1.69 -1.24 9.34
C ALA A 90 -2.15 -2.65 8.98
N GLN A 91 -1.18 -3.53 8.75
CA GLN A 91 -1.43 -4.94 8.50
C GLN A 91 -1.68 -5.67 9.82
N VAL A 92 -2.86 -6.27 9.95
CA VAL A 92 -3.30 -7.01 11.15
C VAL A 92 -3.95 -8.33 10.77
N ARG A 93 -4.00 -9.24 11.74
CA ARG A 93 -4.82 -10.45 11.66
C ARG A 93 -6.26 -10.08 12.02
N LEU A 94 -7.19 -10.43 11.14
CA LEU A 94 -8.63 -10.25 11.29
C LEU A 94 -9.32 -11.58 11.56
N GLU A 95 -10.34 -11.54 12.40
CA GLU A 95 -11.24 -12.66 12.71
C GLU A 95 -12.69 -12.30 12.36
N GLY A 96 -12.88 -11.60 11.23
CA GLY A 96 -14.18 -11.10 10.77
C GLY A 96 -14.47 -9.63 11.13
N ASP A 97 -13.56 -8.95 11.83
CA ASP A 97 -13.76 -7.59 12.36
C ASP A 97 -13.83 -6.46 11.32
N PHE A 98 -13.66 -6.77 10.03
CA PHE A 98 -13.75 -5.80 8.94
C PHE A 98 -14.26 -6.50 7.67
N HIS A 99 -15.50 -6.19 7.27
CA HIS A 99 -16.18 -6.81 6.12
C HIS A 99 -16.11 -8.35 6.11
N GLU A 100 -16.22 -8.99 7.29
CA GLU A 100 -16.16 -10.45 7.47
C GLU A 100 -14.84 -11.10 6.99
N LEU A 101 -13.78 -10.31 6.77
CA LEU A 101 -12.49 -10.81 6.32
C LEU A 101 -11.78 -11.59 7.43
N HIS A 102 -11.21 -12.75 7.04
CA HIS A 102 -10.43 -13.62 7.91
C HIS A 102 -9.04 -13.83 7.32
N GLY A 103 -8.00 -13.50 8.09
CA GLY A 103 -6.60 -13.61 7.65
C GLY A 103 -5.80 -12.35 7.93
N VAL A 104 -4.66 -12.17 7.24
CA VAL A 104 -3.79 -10.99 7.43
C VAL A 104 -3.94 -10.02 6.26
N THR A 105 -4.41 -8.81 6.54
CA THR A 105 -4.53 -7.74 5.53
C THR A 105 -4.38 -6.35 6.15
N ALA A 106 -4.18 -5.34 5.32
CA ALA A 106 -4.04 -3.96 5.74
C ALA A 106 -5.41 -3.28 5.83
N VAL A 107 -5.77 -2.79 7.02
CA VAL A 107 -7.03 -2.08 7.26
C VAL A 107 -6.80 -0.82 8.09
N PRO A 108 -7.70 0.17 8.01
CA PRO A 108 -7.70 1.28 8.94
C PRO A 108 -8.10 0.77 10.35
N LEU A 109 -7.34 1.17 11.36
CA LEU A 109 -7.58 0.76 12.74
C LEU A 109 -7.21 1.86 13.73
N ILE A 110 -7.73 1.72 14.95
CA ILE A 110 -7.33 2.56 16.08
C ILE A 110 -6.20 1.86 16.84
N LEU A 111 -5.01 2.47 16.79
CA LEU A 111 -3.84 2.06 17.55
C LEU A 111 -3.80 2.82 18.88
N SER A 112 -3.44 2.13 19.96
CA SER A 112 -3.29 2.67 21.31
C SER A 112 -2.07 2.04 22.00
N PRO A 113 -1.61 2.56 23.15
CA PRO A 113 -0.49 1.98 23.90
C PRO A 113 -0.64 0.49 24.26
N THR A 114 -1.87 0.01 24.40
CA THR A 114 -2.18 -1.40 24.71
C THR A 114 -2.30 -2.27 23.45
N GLY A 115 -1.90 -1.75 22.28
CA GLY A 115 -2.12 -2.38 20.98
C GLY A 115 -3.29 -1.74 20.22
N TRP A 116 -3.70 -2.37 19.13
CA TRP A 116 -4.88 -1.95 18.39
C TRP A 116 -6.16 -2.48 19.05
N SER A 117 -7.25 -1.74 18.89
CA SER A 117 -8.50 -2.02 19.62
C SER A 117 -9.68 -2.36 18.72
N ARG A 118 -9.73 -1.73 17.54
CA ARG A 118 -10.78 -1.96 16.54
C ARG A 118 -10.36 -1.46 15.18
N THR A 119 -10.95 -2.03 14.15
CA THR A 119 -10.94 -1.47 12.80
C THR A 119 -11.83 -0.23 12.73
N VAL A 120 -11.59 0.61 11.74
CA VAL A 120 -12.45 1.76 11.44
C VAL A 120 -13.34 1.39 10.27
N ALA A 121 -14.66 1.43 10.47
CA ALA A 121 -15.62 1.13 9.43
C ALA A 121 -15.41 2.05 8.22
N MET A 122 -15.42 1.46 7.03
CA MET A 122 -15.32 2.15 5.76
C MET A 122 -16.29 1.52 4.77
N ASP A 123 -17.04 2.36 4.07
CA ASP A 123 -17.84 1.93 2.94
C ASP A 123 -16.91 1.70 1.75
N LEU A 124 -16.86 0.46 1.26
CA LEU A 124 -16.10 0.06 0.08
C LEU A 124 -17.07 -0.23 -1.05
N ALA A 125 -16.69 0.13 -2.28
CA ALA A 125 -17.39 -0.39 -3.45
C ALA A 125 -17.20 -1.91 -3.55
N GLU A 126 -18.13 -2.59 -4.22
CA GLU A 126 -18.08 -4.06 -4.39
C GLU A 126 -16.75 -4.52 -4.99
N ASP A 127 -16.28 -3.84 -6.03
CA ASP A 127 -15.01 -4.16 -6.70
C ASP A 127 -13.76 -3.89 -5.83
N GLU A 128 -13.82 -2.94 -4.90
CA GLU A 128 -12.77 -2.68 -3.92
C GLU A 128 -12.73 -3.75 -2.84
N LEU A 129 -13.90 -4.20 -2.39
CA LEU A 129 -14.02 -5.28 -1.41
C LEU A 129 -13.56 -6.62 -2.02
N ASP A 130 -13.90 -6.91 -3.28
CA ASP A 130 -13.46 -8.10 -3.99
C ASP A 130 -11.93 -8.19 -4.05
N LEU A 131 -11.28 -7.08 -4.41
CA LEU A 131 -9.82 -7.03 -4.48
C LEU A 131 -9.15 -7.04 -3.12
N LEU A 132 -9.74 -6.37 -2.13
CA LEU A 132 -9.24 -6.44 -0.76
C LEU A 132 -9.31 -7.88 -0.25
N SER A 133 -10.43 -8.57 -0.49
CA SER A 133 -10.64 -9.98 -0.12
C SER A 133 -9.62 -10.89 -0.79
N ALA A 134 -9.35 -10.69 -2.08
CA ALA A 134 -8.33 -11.43 -2.82
C ALA A 134 -6.89 -11.16 -2.34
N SER A 135 -6.64 -10.04 -1.66
CA SER A 135 -5.32 -9.68 -1.13
C SER A 135 -5.01 -10.26 0.26
N VAL A 136 -6.01 -10.86 0.93
CA VAL A 136 -5.87 -11.39 2.29
C VAL A 136 -4.89 -12.57 2.31
N LEU A 137 -3.89 -12.48 3.16
CA LEU A 137 -2.93 -13.57 3.36
C LEU A 137 -3.49 -14.62 4.33
N PRO A 138 -3.31 -15.92 4.05
CA PRO A 138 -3.71 -16.98 4.96
C PRO A 138 -2.89 -16.93 6.25
N THR A 139 -3.47 -17.48 7.31
CA THR A 139 -2.89 -17.47 8.66
C THR A 139 -2.27 -18.79 9.11
N ASP A 140 -2.21 -19.77 8.20
CA ASP A 140 -1.65 -21.12 8.41
C ASP A 140 -0.13 -21.09 8.65
#